data_AF-A0A519T988-F1
#
_entry.id   AF-A0A519T988-F1
#
_cell.length_a   1.000
_cell.length_b   1.000
_cell.length_c   1.000
_cell.angle_alpha   90.00
_cell.angle_beta   90.00
_cell.angle_gamma   90.00
#
_symmetry.space_group_name_H-M   'P 1'
#
loop_
_entity.id
_entity.type
_entity.pdbx_description
1 polymer ?
#
loop_
_entity_poly.entity_id
_entity_poly.type
_entity_poly.pdbx_seq_one_letter_code
_entity_poly.pdbx_strand_id
1 'polypeptide(L)'
;MARPTDYTPEIAKHICQQLAEGRSLRSICEGEDMPNRSTVYDWLDANVQGFPDQYARARTRQAETFLDEIIEIADDTSNDDTQTEHGPIPNHEWITRSKVRIDSRKWFMAKVA
;
A
#
# COMPACT_ATOMS: atom_id res chain seq x y z
N MET A 1 -14.75 12.73 -17.05
CA MET A 1 -14.00 12.09 -18.15
C MET A 1 -14.13 10.57 -18.01
N ALA A 2 -14.06 9.81 -19.10
CA ALA A 2 -14.11 8.34 -19.03
C ALA A 2 -12.78 7.81 -18.52
N ARG A 3 -12.81 6.86 -17.56
CA ARG A 3 -11.60 6.22 -17.05
C ARG A 3 -10.94 5.38 -18.15
N PRO A 4 -9.60 5.36 -18.25
CA PRO A 4 -8.90 4.54 -19.24
C PRO A 4 -9.26 3.06 -19.11
N THR A 5 -9.53 2.42 -20.25
CA THR A 5 -9.76 0.96 -20.34
C THR A 5 -8.66 0.25 -21.11
N ASP A 6 -7.98 0.96 -21.99
CA ASP A 6 -6.91 0.41 -22.82
C ASP A 6 -5.60 0.38 -22.04
N TYR A 7 -4.86 -0.72 -22.23
CA TYR A 7 -3.54 -0.88 -21.62
C TYR A 7 -2.54 0.08 -22.27
N THR A 8 -1.82 0.85 -21.44
CA THR A 8 -0.62 1.56 -21.86
C THR A 8 0.56 1.17 -20.95
N PRO A 9 1.77 0.98 -21.49
CA PRO A 9 2.97 0.72 -20.69
C PRO A 9 3.22 1.78 -19.62
N GLU A 10 2.86 3.03 -19.90
CA GLU A 10 3.04 4.17 -18.99
C GLU A 10 2.15 4.07 -17.76
N ILE A 11 0.85 3.75 -17.95
CA ILE A 11 -0.09 3.54 -16.84
C ILE A 11 0.32 2.31 -16.04
N ALA A 12 0.65 1.21 -16.71
CA ALA A 12 1.11 -0.02 -16.06
C ALA A 12 2.36 0.21 -15.20
N LYS A 13 3.35 0.95 -15.74
CA LYS A 13 4.55 1.34 -15.01
C LYS A 13 4.24 2.23 -13.82
N HIS A 14 3.33 3.20 -13.98
CA HIS A 14 2.91 4.08 -12.89
C HIS A 14 2.25 3.28 -11.75
N ILE A 15 1.35 2.34 -12.06
CA ILE A 15 0.74 1.44 -11.07
C ILE A 15 1.82 0.67 -10.32
N CYS A 16 2.74 0.02 -11.05
CA CYS A 16 3.84 -0.75 -10.45
C CYS A 16 4.73 0.11 -9.55
N GLN A 17 5.04 1.35 -9.96
CA GLN A 17 5.83 2.26 -9.14
C GLN A 17 5.10 2.63 -7.84
N GLN A 18 3.84 3.05 -7.92
CA GLN A 18 3.07 3.43 -6.74
C GLN A 18 2.83 2.25 -5.78
N LEU A 19 2.64 1.04 -6.32
CA LEU A 19 2.57 -0.18 -5.51
C LEU A 19 3.88 -0.42 -4.76
N ALA A 20 5.01 -0.34 -5.46
CA ALA A 20 6.33 -0.51 -4.86
C ALA A 20 6.58 0.51 -3.74
N GLU A 21 6.08 1.74 -3.88
CA GLU A 21 6.13 2.81 -2.86
C GLU A 21 5.13 2.62 -1.71
N GLY A 22 4.50 1.45 -1.56
CA GLY A 22 3.62 1.15 -0.42
C GLY A 22 2.14 1.48 -0.64
N ARG A 23 1.75 2.16 -1.72
CA ARG A 23 0.33 2.48 -1.95
C ARG A 23 -0.48 1.23 -2.32
N SER A 24 -1.75 1.22 -1.93
CA SER A 24 -2.66 0.15 -2.30
C SER A 24 -3.15 0.32 -3.74
N LEU A 25 -3.42 -0.79 -4.45
CA LEU A 25 -4.05 -0.73 -5.78
C LEU A 25 -5.39 0.03 -5.73
N ARG A 26 -6.14 -0.10 -4.63
CA ARG A 26 -7.39 0.64 -4.45
C ARG A 26 -7.17 2.14 -4.49
N SER A 27 -6.27 2.66 -3.66
CA SER A 27 -5.97 4.10 -3.60
C SER A 27 -5.34 4.64 -4.88
N ILE A 28 -4.64 3.79 -5.64
CA ILE A 28 -4.09 4.16 -6.95
C ILE A 28 -5.23 4.37 -7.95
N CYS A 29 -6.15 3.40 -8.07
CA CYS A 29 -7.30 3.44 -8.98
C CYS A 29 -8.40 4.47 -8.61
N GLU A 30 -8.23 5.23 -7.52
CA GLU A 30 -9.11 6.34 -7.17
C GLU A 30 -8.76 7.62 -7.94
N GLY A 31 -7.55 7.72 -8.53
CA GLY A 31 -7.14 8.86 -9.37
C GLY A 31 -7.99 9.01 -10.64
N GLU A 32 -8.16 10.24 -11.12
CA GLU A 32 -9.01 10.54 -12.29
C GLU A 32 -8.46 9.92 -13.59
N ASP A 33 -7.15 9.91 -13.76
CA ASP A 33 -6.46 9.35 -14.93
C ASP A 33 -6.10 7.87 -14.78
N MET A 34 -6.66 7.19 -13.76
CA MET A 34 -6.35 5.80 -13.46
C MET A 34 -7.46 4.85 -13.91
N PRO A 35 -7.09 3.66 -14.44
CA PRO A 35 -8.05 2.62 -14.77
C PRO A 35 -8.77 2.13 -13.51
N ASN A 36 -9.97 1.59 -13.70
CA ASN A 36 -10.65 0.87 -12.64
C ASN A 36 -9.86 -0.39 -12.25
N ARG A 37 -10.00 -0.83 -10.99
CA ARG A 37 -9.30 -2.04 -10.51
C ARG A 37 -9.64 -3.28 -11.33
N SER A 38 -10.90 -3.41 -11.79
CA SER A 38 -11.32 -4.52 -12.65
C SER A 38 -10.49 -4.56 -13.93
N THR A 39 -10.32 -3.41 -14.59
CA THR A 39 -9.50 -3.28 -15.80
C THR A 39 -8.04 -3.68 -15.54
N VAL A 40 -7.48 -3.29 -14.39
CA VAL A 40 -6.11 -3.70 -14.03
C VAL A 40 -6.02 -5.22 -13.85
N TYR A 41 -7.02 -5.86 -13.23
CA TYR A 41 -7.06 -7.31 -13.11
C TYR A 41 -7.25 -7.99 -14.47
N ASP A 42 -8.10 -7.46 -15.35
CA ASP A 42 -8.27 -7.96 -16.71
C ASP A 42 -6.94 -7.94 -17.48
N TRP A 43 -6.13 -6.89 -17.34
CA TRP A 43 -4.79 -6.81 -17.94
C TRP A 43 -3.81 -7.84 -17.38
N LEU A 44 -3.91 -8.15 -16.08
CA LEU A 44 -3.10 -9.18 -15.44
C LEU A 44 -3.49 -10.57 -15.95
N ASP A 45 -4.78 -10.88 -15.97
CA ASP A 45 -5.30 -12.17 -16.41
C ASP A 45 -5.04 -12.44 -17.90
N ALA A 46 -5.13 -11.39 -18.73
CA ALA A 46 -4.80 -11.46 -20.14
C ALA A 46 -3.29 -11.43 -20.43
N ASN A 47 -2.43 -11.31 -19.41
CA ASN A 47 -0.98 -11.20 -19.53
C ASN A 47 -0.53 -10.15 -20.57
N VAL A 48 -1.15 -8.97 -20.55
CA VAL A 48 -0.90 -7.93 -21.55
C VAL A 48 0.55 -7.45 -21.43
N GLN A 49 1.35 -7.67 -22.46
CA GLN A 49 2.75 -7.24 -22.55
C GLN A 49 3.63 -7.65 -21.34
N GLY A 50 3.37 -8.80 -20.71
CA GLY A 50 4.13 -9.25 -19.55
C GLY A 50 3.88 -8.41 -18.28
N PHE A 51 2.74 -7.72 -18.19
CA PHE A 51 2.35 -6.93 -17.03
C PHE A 51 2.33 -7.72 -15.71
N PRO A 52 1.85 -8.99 -15.65
CA PRO A 52 1.92 -9.81 -14.44
C PRO A 52 3.30 -9.89 -13.79
N ASP A 53 4.36 -10.06 -14.58
CA ASP A 53 5.73 -10.14 -14.05
C ASP A 53 6.19 -8.81 -13.45
N GLN A 54 5.84 -7.70 -14.10
CA GLN A 54 6.15 -6.36 -13.60
C GLN A 54 5.40 -6.07 -12.30
N TYR A 55 4.13 -6.44 -12.26
CA TYR A 55 3.26 -6.29 -11.11
C TYR A 55 3.72 -7.15 -9.93
N ALA A 56 4.10 -8.40 -10.17
CA ALA A 56 4.65 -9.29 -9.14
C ALA A 56 5.91 -8.70 -8.52
N ARG A 57 6.86 -8.22 -9.34
CA ARG A 57 8.07 -7.53 -8.86
C ARG A 57 7.75 -6.27 -8.05
N ALA A 58 6.73 -5.51 -8.46
CA ALA A 58 6.28 -4.34 -7.69
C ALA A 58 5.72 -4.74 -6.32
N ARG A 59 4.96 -5.84 -6.23
CA ARG A 59 4.46 -6.37 -4.95
C ARG A 59 5.59 -6.87 -4.05
N THR A 60 6.62 -7.51 -4.60
CA THR A 60 7.81 -7.87 -3.81
C THR A 60 8.50 -6.63 -3.25
N ARG A 61 8.71 -5.58 -4.05
CA ARG A 61 9.28 -4.31 -3.55
C ARG A 61 8.39 -3.62 -2.52
N GLN A 62 7.08 -3.70 -2.68
CA GLN A 62 6.12 -3.20 -1.70
C GLN A 62 6.30 -3.86 -0.33
N ALA A 63 6.65 -5.15 -0.29
CA ALA A 63 6.93 -5.84 0.97
C ALA A 63 8.17 -5.27 1.67
N GLU A 64 9.22 -4.90 0.93
CA GLU A 64 10.41 -4.21 1.48
C GLU A 64 10.03 -2.82 2.03
N THR A 65 9.27 -2.02 1.28
CA THR A 65 8.79 -0.72 1.78
C THR A 65 7.93 -0.86 3.04
N PHE A 66 7.10 -1.89 3.12
CA PHE A 66 6.32 -2.15 4.34
C PHE A 66 7.18 -2.62 5.50
N LEU A 67 8.32 -3.26 5.27
CA LEU A 67 9.28 -3.58 6.33
C LEU A 67 9.86 -2.29 6.93
N ASP A 68 10.30 -1.37 6.08
CA ASP A 68 10.81 -0.06 6.52
C ASP A 68 9.74 0.71 7.30
N GLU A 69 8.51 0.79 6.77
CA GLU A 69 7.40 1.44 7.46
C GLU A 69 7.05 0.77 8.80
N ILE A 70 7.20 -0.55 8.93
CA ILE A 70 6.94 -1.25 10.21
C ILE A 70 7.91 -0.74 11.28
N ILE A 71 9.18 -0.56 10.93
CA ILE A 71 10.21 -0.07 11.87
C ILE A 71 9.85 1.36 12.30
N GLU A 72 9.54 2.23 11.33
CA GLU A 72 9.13 3.62 11.61
C GLU A 72 7.88 3.68 12.51
N ILE A 73 6.86 2.86 12.25
CA ILE A 73 5.63 2.83 13.07
C ILE A 73 5.90 2.29 14.47
N ALA A 74 6.81 1.34 14.62
CA ALA A 74 7.13 0.74 15.92
C ALA A 74 7.94 1.70 16.81
N ASP A 75 8.82 2.50 16.21
CA ASP A 75 9.70 3.44 16.91
C ASP A 75 9.04 4.81 17.15
N ASP A 76 7.93 5.13 16.46
CA ASP A 76 7.20 6.38 16.63
C ASP A 76 6.34 6.40 17.91
N THR A 77 6.91 6.95 18.98
CA THR A 77 6.24 7.17 20.27
C THR A 77 5.57 8.54 20.41
N SER A 78 5.53 9.35 19.34
CA SER A 78 5.14 10.78 19.42
C SER A 78 3.71 11.03 19.91
N ASN A 79 2.85 10.02 19.88
CA ASN A 79 1.44 10.10 20.28
C ASN A 79 1.05 8.98 21.25
N ASP A 80 2.01 8.34 21.93
CA ASP A 80 1.75 7.25 22.88
C ASP A 80 1.06 7.72 24.16
N ASP A 81 1.13 9.02 24.47
CA ASP A 81 0.43 9.64 25.59
C ASP A 81 -0.35 10.89 25.20
N THR A 82 -1.38 11.18 25.98
CA THR A 82 -2.16 12.41 25.91
C THR A 82 -1.97 13.19 27.20
N GLN A 83 -1.63 14.47 27.08
CA GLN A 83 -1.44 15.36 28.23
C GLN A 83 -2.79 15.70 28.88
N THR A 84 -2.88 15.54 30.20
CA THR A 84 -4.08 15.89 31.00
C THR A 84 -3.70 16.71 32.23
N GLU A 85 -4.71 17.25 32.94
CA GLU A 85 -4.50 17.99 34.20
C GLU A 85 -3.86 17.15 35.33
N HIS A 86 -3.93 15.82 35.23
CA HIS A 86 -3.35 14.88 36.19
C HIS A 86 -2.04 14.22 35.72
N GLY A 87 -1.49 14.70 34.59
CA GLY A 87 -0.29 14.14 33.96
C GLY A 87 -0.59 13.38 32.65
N PRO A 88 0.43 12.82 31.99
CA PRO A 88 0.26 12.06 30.76
C PRO A 88 -0.47 10.73 31.02
N ILE A 89 -1.46 10.43 30.19
CA ILE A 89 -2.14 9.12 30.17
C ILE A 89 -1.87 8.40 28.85
N PRO A 90 -1.76 7.06 28.82
CA PRO A 90 -1.55 6.33 27.57
C PRO A 90 -2.68 6.56 26.56
N ASN A 91 -2.31 6.89 25.33
CA ASN A 91 -3.22 6.98 24.19
C ASN A 91 -3.42 5.58 23.58
N HIS A 92 -4.31 4.82 24.19
CA HIS A 92 -4.61 3.45 23.77
C HIS A 92 -5.07 3.34 22.31
N GLU A 93 -5.73 4.36 21.78
CA GLU A 93 -6.18 4.40 20.39
C GLU A 93 -4.98 4.38 19.44
N TRP A 94 -4.02 5.28 19.65
CA TRP A 94 -2.80 5.36 18.84
C TRP A 94 -1.99 4.07 18.91
N ILE A 95 -1.68 3.60 20.12
CA ILE A 95 -0.90 2.37 20.34
C ILE A 95 -1.57 1.18 19.65
N THR A 96 -2.89 1.03 19.80
CA THR A 96 -3.64 -0.07 19.17
C THR A 96 -3.67 0.05 17.65
N ARG A 97 -3.85 1.27 17.11
CA ARG A 97 -3.82 1.52 15.67
C ARG A 97 -2.45 1.22 15.07
N SER A 98 -1.35 1.61 15.73
CA SER A 98 0.02 1.29 15.31
C SER A 98 0.24 -0.21 15.27
N LYS A 99 -0.24 -0.96 16.27
CA LYS A 99 -0.23 -2.42 16.26
C LYS A 99 -1.00 -3.01 15.06
N VAL A 100 -2.23 -2.54 14.80
CA VAL A 100 -3.04 -2.99 13.65
C VAL A 100 -2.32 -2.69 12.32
N ARG A 101 -1.67 -1.54 12.19
CA ARG A 101 -0.89 -1.18 11.00
C ARG A 101 0.30 -2.11 10.77
N ILE A 102 1.03 -2.45 11.83
CA ILE A 102 2.17 -3.38 11.79
C ILE A 102 1.68 -4.78 11.41
N ASP A 103 0.66 -5.29 12.10
CA ASP A 103 0.15 -6.64 11.87
C ASP A 103 -0.44 -6.82 10.46
N SER A 104 -1.12 -5.81 9.94
CA SER A 104 -1.65 -5.82 8.57
C SER A 104 -0.53 -5.91 7.52
N ARG A 105 0.57 -5.18 7.71
CA ARG A 105 1.75 -5.21 6.83
C ARG A 105 2.48 -6.54 6.90
N LYS A 106 2.72 -7.07 8.12
CA LYS A 106 3.28 -8.41 8.32
C LYS A 106 2.48 -9.49 7.61
N TRP A 107 1.15 -9.43 7.72
CA TRP A 107 0.26 -10.38 7.05
C TRP A 107 0.38 -10.28 5.52
N PHE A 108 0.42 -9.06 4.96
CA PHE A 108 0.63 -8.87 3.53
C PHE A 108 1.98 -9.44 3.08
N MET A 109 3.08 -9.12 3.77
CA MET A 109 4.42 -9.60 3.43
C MET A 109 4.48 -11.13 3.43
N ALA A 110 3.82 -11.80 4.39
CA ALA A 110 3.71 -13.25 4.46
C ALA A 110 2.87 -13.90 3.33
N LYS A 111 2.15 -13.11 2.52
CA LYS A 111 1.40 -13.58 1.34
C LYS A 111 2.12 -13.31 0.02
N VAL A 112 3.11 -12.42 0.04
CA VAL A 112 3.88 -12.02 -1.14
C VAL A 112 5.22 -12.76 -1.22
N ALA A 113 5.80 -13.14 -0.08
CA ALA A 113 6.91 -14.08 0.04
C ALA A 113 6.44 -15.52 -0.22
#